data_AF-A0A0S9EVK9-F1
#
_entry.id   AF-A0A0S9EVK9-F1
#
_cell.length_a   1.000
_cell.length_b   1.000
_cell.length_c   1.000
_cell.angle_alpha   90.00
_cell.angle_beta   90.00
_cell.angle_gamma   90.00
#
_symmetry.space_group_name_H-M   'P 1'
#
loop_
_entity.id
_entity.type
_entity.pdbx_description
1 polymer ?
#
loop_
_entity_poly.entity_id
_entity_poly.type
_entity_poly.pdbx_seq_one_letter_code
_entity_poly.pdbx_strand_id
1 'polypeptide(L)'
;MTYSQDAAVCAWMAAHVQPFAWPVQAVGPRTWAPATVQTVDTPMRNAQGLAQYRVTSNLLVLQSHYAPQIQAKGLAQSSSQLWAQEAACKHAISVESQTLTNLSYEFTAYMPDSTAARIAQEDYTAGIRQVRKPDPCRPEVVFPGTPLPPECRTGT
;
A
#
# COMPACT_ATOMS: atom_id res chain seq x y z
N MET A 1 -13.40 2.94 4.43
CA MET A 1 -13.56 3.53 3.09
C MET A 1 -12.68 2.74 2.13
N THR A 2 -12.99 2.70 0.85
CA THR A 2 -12.13 2.05 -0.15
C THR A 2 -11.88 3.08 -1.23
N TYR A 3 -10.62 3.27 -1.61
CA TYR A 3 -10.26 4.10 -2.75
C TYR A 3 -10.36 3.23 -3.99
N SER A 4 -11.21 3.62 -4.93
CA SER A 4 -11.43 2.92 -6.19
C SER A 4 -11.26 3.89 -7.36
N GLN A 5 -11.28 3.34 -8.57
CA GLN A 5 -11.23 4.11 -9.80
C GLN A 5 -12.59 4.78 -10.07
N ASP A 6 -12.84 5.90 -9.40
CA ASP A 6 -13.95 6.79 -9.73
C ASP A 6 -13.50 7.77 -10.82
N ALA A 7 -14.26 7.88 -11.91
CA ALA A 7 -13.85 8.66 -13.07
C ALA A 7 -13.70 10.17 -12.76
N ALA A 8 -14.59 10.74 -11.94
CA ALA A 8 -14.53 12.15 -11.59
C ALA A 8 -13.34 12.43 -10.65
N VAL A 9 -13.11 11.54 -9.67
CA VAL A 9 -11.95 11.64 -8.78
C VAL A 9 -10.65 11.46 -9.55
N CYS A 10 -10.57 10.51 -10.48
CA CYS A 10 -9.37 10.29 -11.27
C CYS A 10 -9.07 11.44 -12.23
N ALA A 11 -10.09 12.03 -12.85
CA ALA A 11 -9.93 13.26 -13.64
C ALA A 11 -9.43 14.42 -12.76
N TRP A 12 -9.97 14.56 -11.55
CA TRP A 12 -9.50 15.57 -10.60
C TRP A 12 -8.04 15.34 -10.21
N MET A 13 -7.65 14.10 -9.88
CA MET A 13 -6.28 13.74 -9.54
C MET A 13 -5.33 14.10 -10.68
N ALA A 14 -5.64 13.70 -11.91
CA ALA A 14 -4.80 14.00 -13.08
C ALA A 14 -4.65 15.51 -13.35
N ALA A 15 -5.68 16.31 -13.02
CA ALA A 15 -5.65 17.76 -13.21
C ALA A 15 -4.94 18.53 -12.08
N HIS A 16 -4.83 17.95 -10.87
CA HIS A 16 -4.42 18.70 -9.68
C HIS A 16 -3.20 18.12 -8.96
N VAL A 17 -2.94 16.82 -9.13
CA VAL A 17 -1.76 16.15 -8.58
C VAL A 17 -0.74 16.03 -9.71
N GLN A 18 0.43 16.60 -9.47
CA GLN A 18 1.52 16.51 -10.42
C GLN A 18 1.96 15.06 -10.58
N PRO A 19 2.36 14.60 -11.77
CA PRO A 19 2.96 13.28 -11.92
C PRO A 19 4.10 13.08 -10.93
N PHE A 20 4.23 11.86 -10.41
CA PHE A 20 5.32 11.57 -9.48
C PHE A 20 6.68 11.88 -10.09
N ALA A 21 7.45 12.71 -9.39
CA ALA A 21 8.85 12.95 -9.65
C ALA A 21 9.61 12.79 -8.34
N TRP A 22 10.73 12.07 -8.37
CA TRP A 22 11.53 11.82 -7.18
C TRP A 22 12.06 13.16 -6.60
N PRO A 23 11.74 13.50 -5.33
CA PRO A 23 12.03 14.82 -4.77
C PRO A 23 13.48 14.92 -4.27
N VAL A 24 14.46 14.84 -5.17
CA VAL A 24 15.91 14.78 -4.85
C VAL A 24 16.35 15.86 -3.86
N GLN A 25 15.82 17.07 -3.99
CA GLN A 25 16.17 18.20 -3.12
C GLN A 25 15.72 18.02 -1.67
N ALA A 26 14.64 17.27 -1.42
CA ALA A 26 14.07 17.07 -0.09
C ALA A 26 14.50 15.74 0.54
N VAL A 27 14.67 14.69 -0.26
CA VAL A 27 14.91 13.31 0.25
C VAL A 27 16.26 12.72 -0.15
N GLY A 28 17.06 13.47 -0.92
CA GLY A 28 18.31 12.98 -1.50
C GLY A 28 18.10 12.11 -2.74
N PRO A 29 19.19 11.61 -3.36
CA PRO A 29 19.08 10.72 -4.52
C PRO A 29 18.41 9.40 -4.13
N ARG A 30 17.74 8.76 -5.09
CA ARG A 30 17.21 7.42 -4.89
C ARG A 30 18.36 6.43 -4.76
N THR A 31 18.49 5.80 -3.60
CA THR A 31 19.59 4.85 -3.31
C THR A 31 19.16 3.38 -3.27
N TRP A 32 17.86 3.09 -3.33
CA TRP A 32 17.36 1.72 -3.31
C TRP A 32 17.03 1.18 -4.71
N ALA A 33 17.22 -0.12 -4.91
CA ALA A 33 16.81 -0.83 -6.11
C ALA A 33 15.26 -0.87 -6.23
N PRO A 34 14.70 -1.11 -7.43
CA PRO A 34 13.29 -1.45 -7.57
C PRO A 34 12.87 -2.55 -6.60
N ALA A 35 11.66 -2.42 -6.05
CA ALA A 35 11.16 -3.40 -5.11
C ALA A 35 10.99 -4.76 -5.80
N THR A 36 11.23 -5.84 -5.06
CA THR A 36 10.90 -7.20 -5.50
C THR A 36 9.59 -7.61 -4.85
N VAL A 37 8.67 -8.19 -5.63
CA VAL A 37 7.40 -8.71 -5.12
C VAL A 37 7.66 -9.92 -4.23
N GLN A 38 7.37 -9.78 -2.94
CA GLN A 38 7.48 -10.87 -1.97
C GLN A 38 6.15 -11.64 -1.91
N THR A 39 6.17 -12.91 -2.32
CA THR A 39 5.04 -13.83 -2.23
C THR A 39 5.05 -14.63 -0.93
N VAL A 40 3.90 -15.12 -0.49
CA VAL A 40 3.76 -15.98 0.70
C VAL A 40 2.99 -17.25 0.34
N ASP A 41 3.17 -18.33 1.12
CA ASP A 41 2.56 -19.64 0.81
C ASP A 41 1.03 -19.63 0.88
N THR A 42 0.49 -18.83 1.81
CA THR A 42 -0.95 -18.73 2.08
C THR A 42 -1.40 -17.26 2.02
N PRO A 43 -1.48 -16.67 0.81
CA PRO A 43 -1.86 -15.26 0.69
C PRO A 43 -3.34 -15.08 1.01
N MET A 44 -3.67 -13.94 1.63
CA MET A 44 -5.06 -13.49 1.76
C MET A 44 -5.61 -13.17 0.36
N ARG A 45 -6.81 -13.67 0.06
CA ARG A 45 -7.46 -13.47 -1.24
C ARG A 45 -8.90 -12.98 -1.07
N ASN A 46 -9.37 -12.16 -2.00
CA ASN A 46 -10.78 -11.75 -2.05
C ASN A 46 -11.65 -12.80 -2.77
N ALA A 47 -12.94 -12.53 -2.88
CA ALA A 47 -13.90 -13.41 -3.54
C ALA A 47 -13.58 -13.69 -5.02
N GLN A 48 -12.85 -12.79 -5.68
CA GLN A 48 -12.40 -12.91 -7.06
C GLN A 48 -11.06 -13.66 -7.19
N GLY A 49 -10.48 -14.14 -6.09
CA GLY A 49 -9.22 -14.86 -6.07
C GLY A 49 -7.97 -13.97 -6.17
N LEU A 50 -8.11 -12.64 -6.20
CA LEU A 50 -6.98 -11.72 -6.20
C LEU A 50 -6.28 -11.75 -4.84
N ALA A 51 -4.95 -11.77 -4.83
CA ALA A 51 -4.17 -11.66 -3.60
C ALA A 51 -4.19 -10.22 -3.09
N GLN A 52 -4.18 -10.07 -1.76
CA GLN A 52 -3.96 -8.78 -1.13
C GLN A 52 -2.46 -8.51 -1.05
N TYR A 53 -2.06 -7.32 -1.45
CA TYR A 53 -0.69 -6.83 -1.34
C TYR A 53 -0.64 -5.63 -0.41
N ARG A 54 0.38 -5.60 0.44
CA ARG A 54 0.85 -4.42 1.16
C ARG A 54 1.93 -3.76 0.31
N VAL A 55 1.71 -2.51 -0.07
CA VAL A 55 2.67 -1.68 -0.79
C VAL A 55 3.20 -0.64 0.17
N THR A 56 4.51 -0.47 0.18
CA THR A 56 5.24 0.39 1.12
C THR A 56 6.09 1.38 0.34
N SER A 57 6.04 2.63 0.77
CA SER A 57 6.88 3.74 0.30
C SER A 57 7.65 4.33 1.49
N ASN A 58 8.38 5.41 1.26
CA ASN A 58 8.98 6.22 2.32
C ASN A 58 8.06 7.39 2.66
N LEU A 59 7.76 7.59 3.94
CA LEU A 59 6.87 8.67 4.40
C LEU A 59 7.34 10.05 3.92
N LEU A 60 8.64 10.33 3.99
CA LEU A 60 9.21 11.61 3.58
C LEU A 60 9.07 11.82 2.06
N VAL A 61 9.20 10.76 1.25
CA VAL A 61 8.96 10.83 -0.20
C VAL A 61 7.51 11.22 -0.48
N LEU A 62 6.55 10.56 0.18
CA LEU A 62 5.12 10.87 0.03
C LEU A 62 4.81 12.29 0.47
N GLN A 63 5.31 12.72 1.64
CA GLN A 63 5.11 14.07 2.15
C GLN A 63 5.71 15.12 1.22
N SER A 64 6.94 14.92 0.74
CA SER A 64 7.59 15.84 -0.19
C SER A 64 6.84 15.96 -1.51
N HIS A 65 6.23 14.87 -1.98
CA HIS A 65 5.49 14.87 -3.23
C HIS A 65 4.07 15.44 -3.11
N TYR A 66 3.30 15.08 -2.06
CA TYR A 66 1.86 15.38 -1.95
C TYR A 66 1.51 16.57 -1.03
N ALA A 67 2.38 16.94 -0.08
CA ALA A 67 2.08 18.04 0.86
C ALA A 67 1.87 19.41 0.16
N PRO A 68 2.63 19.77 -0.89
CA PRO A 68 2.41 21.03 -1.61
C PRO A 68 1.01 21.13 -2.21
N GLN A 69 0.49 20.05 -2.79
CA GLN A 69 -0.85 20.02 -3.39
C GLN A 69 -1.94 20.07 -2.30
N ILE A 70 -1.73 19.36 -1.18
CA ILE A 70 -2.63 19.43 -0.02
C ILE A 70 -2.77 20.86 0.46
N GLN A 71 -1.65 21.54 0.68
CA GLN A 71 -1.64 22.92 1.17
C GLN A 71 -2.21 23.89 0.13
N ALA A 72 -1.76 23.82 -1.12
CA ALA A 72 -2.18 24.74 -2.18
C ALA A 72 -3.68 24.63 -2.53
N LYS A 73 -4.31 23.48 -2.25
CA LYS A 73 -5.71 23.21 -2.53
C LYS A 73 -6.59 23.14 -1.28
N GLY A 74 -6.04 23.33 -0.09
CA GLY A 74 -6.79 23.29 1.17
C GLY A 74 -7.45 21.93 1.45
N LEU A 75 -6.78 20.84 1.08
CA LEU A 75 -7.31 19.49 1.21
C LEU A 75 -7.29 19.02 2.67
N ALA A 76 -8.33 18.30 3.08
CA ALA A 76 -8.40 17.65 4.40
C ALA A 76 -7.76 16.24 4.41
N GLN A 77 -7.04 15.89 3.34
CA GLN A 77 -6.47 14.57 3.10
C GLN A 77 -4.99 14.51 3.50
N SER A 78 -4.54 13.32 3.87
CA SER A 78 -3.12 13.03 4.06
C SER A 78 -2.39 12.71 2.75
N SER A 79 -1.06 12.78 2.77
CA SER A 79 -0.22 12.32 1.66
C SER A 79 -0.47 10.85 1.31
N SER A 80 -0.68 9.98 2.30
CA SER A 80 -0.96 8.56 2.06
C SER A 80 -2.31 8.34 1.39
N GLN A 81 -3.31 9.18 1.68
CA GLN A 81 -4.64 9.10 1.08
C GLN A 81 -4.62 9.54 -0.38
N LEU A 82 -3.90 10.63 -0.72
CA LEU A 82 -3.70 11.02 -2.11
C LEU A 82 -2.91 9.97 -2.90
N TRP A 83 -1.88 9.39 -2.28
CA TRP A 83 -1.13 8.29 -2.88
C TRP A 83 -2.00 7.08 -3.20
N ALA A 84 -2.82 6.64 -2.24
CA ALA A 84 -3.76 5.54 -2.43
C ALA A 84 -4.77 5.83 -3.55
N GLN A 85 -5.30 7.05 -3.61
CA GLN A 85 -6.22 7.46 -4.67
C GLN A 85 -5.54 7.48 -6.05
N GLU A 86 -4.30 7.96 -6.13
CA GLU A 86 -3.52 7.96 -7.37
C GLU A 86 -3.25 6.53 -7.83
N ALA A 87 -2.83 5.65 -6.92
CA ALA A 87 -2.60 4.24 -7.22
C ALA A 87 -3.88 3.55 -7.73
N ALA A 88 -5.02 3.81 -7.09
CA ALA A 88 -6.33 3.30 -7.53
C ALA A 88 -6.67 3.77 -8.95
N CYS A 89 -6.42 5.06 -9.26
CA CYS A 89 -6.66 5.64 -10.57
C CYS A 89 -5.72 5.11 -11.66
N LYS A 90 -4.43 5.03 -11.36
CA LYS A 90 -3.36 4.66 -12.31
C LYS A 90 -3.38 3.16 -12.64
N HIS A 91 -3.69 2.32 -11.66
CA HIS A 91 -3.58 0.86 -11.78
C HIS A 91 -4.92 0.13 -11.82
N ALA A 92 -6.03 0.85 -11.74
CA ALA A 92 -7.39 0.29 -11.69
C ALA A 92 -7.55 -0.76 -10.57
N ILE A 93 -7.11 -0.41 -9.36
CA ILE A 93 -7.17 -1.28 -8.17
C ILE A 93 -8.06 -0.65 -7.09
N SER A 94 -8.51 -1.49 -6.17
CA SER A 94 -9.22 -1.06 -4.96
C SER A 94 -8.28 -1.09 -3.77
N VAL A 95 -8.03 0.07 -3.17
CA VAL A 95 -7.15 0.26 -2.01
C VAL A 95 -7.99 0.37 -0.73
N GLU A 96 -7.63 -0.39 0.30
CA GLU A 96 -8.28 -0.35 1.59
C GLU A 96 -7.81 0.83 2.42
N SER A 97 -8.75 1.61 2.96
CA SER A 97 -8.39 2.80 3.74
C SER A 97 -7.97 2.53 5.17
N GLN A 98 -8.06 1.28 5.65
CA GLN A 98 -7.99 0.98 7.10
C GLN A 98 -6.63 1.34 7.71
N THR A 99 -5.58 1.41 6.90
CA THR A 99 -4.20 1.72 7.34
C THR A 99 -3.73 3.12 6.91
N LEU A 100 -4.60 3.92 6.27
CA LEU A 100 -4.21 5.23 5.74
C LEU A 100 -4.42 6.34 6.79
N THR A 101 -3.33 6.95 7.20
CA THR A 101 -3.29 8.02 8.21
C THR A 101 -2.26 9.08 7.80
N ASN A 102 -2.18 10.20 8.53
CA ASN A 102 -1.18 11.25 8.26
C ASN A 102 0.28 10.78 8.32
N LEU A 103 0.55 9.68 9.04
CA LEU A 103 1.88 9.11 9.20
C LEU A 103 2.04 7.77 8.46
N SER A 104 1.02 7.36 7.71
CA SER A 104 1.09 6.10 6.96
C SER A 104 1.98 6.25 5.74
N TYR A 105 2.77 5.20 5.49
CA TYR A 105 3.65 5.05 4.34
C TYR A 105 3.34 3.76 3.58
N GLU A 106 2.21 3.14 3.88
CA GLU A 106 1.76 1.89 3.28
C GLU A 106 0.28 1.91 2.95
N PHE A 107 -0.10 1.13 1.95
CA PHE A 107 -1.50 0.82 1.68
C PHE A 107 -1.66 -0.67 1.38
N THR A 108 -2.87 -1.19 1.57
CA THR A 108 -3.24 -2.55 1.15
C THR A 108 -4.22 -2.51 0.01
N ALA A 109 -4.05 -3.39 -0.98
CA ALA A 109 -4.96 -3.50 -2.11
C ALA A 109 -5.02 -4.93 -2.64
N TYR A 110 -6.20 -5.34 -3.08
CA TYR A 110 -6.35 -6.55 -3.88
C TYR A 110 -6.03 -6.24 -5.33
N MET A 111 -5.07 -6.96 -5.91
CA MET A 111 -4.63 -6.70 -7.28
C MET A 111 -4.09 -7.97 -7.95
N PRO A 112 -4.11 -8.03 -9.30
CA PRO A 112 -3.38 -9.06 -10.03
C PRO A 112 -1.87 -8.98 -9.80
N ASP A 113 -1.19 -10.11 -9.85
CA ASP A 113 0.28 -10.19 -9.70
C ASP A 113 1.01 -9.33 -10.73
N SER A 114 0.45 -9.19 -11.95
CA SER A 114 1.00 -8.32 -12.99
C SER A 114 0.92 -6.83 -12.61
N THR A 115 -0.12 -6.42 -11.90
CA THR A 115 -0.25 -5.06 -11.37
C THR A 115 0.73 -4.83 -10.22
N ALA A 116 0.88 -5.81 -9.32
CA ALA A 116 1.89 -5.76 -8.27
C ALA A 116 3.30 -5.63 -8.86
N ALA A 117 3.62 -6.38 -9.91
CA ALA A 117 4.90 -6.28 -10.60
C ALA A 117 5.15 -4.90 -11.22
N ARG A 118 4.11 -4.25 -11.79
CA ARG A 118 4.24 -2.88 -12.31
C ARG A 118 4.47 -1.85 -11.20
N ILE A 119 3.72 -1.94 -10.09
CA ILE A 119 3.88 -1.06 -8.93
C ILE A 119 5.26 -1.22 -8.30
N ALA A 120 5.82 -2.44 -8.29
CA ALA A 120 7.16 -2.72 -7.78
C ALA A 120 8.27 -1.96 -8.53
N GLN A 121 8.03 -1.61 -9.80
CA GLN A 121 8.97 -0.84 -10.63
C GLN A 121 8.83 0.67 -10.48
N GLU A 122 7.86 1.17 -9.71
CA GLU A 122 7.70 2.62 -9.49
C GLU A 122 8.79 3.17 -8.57
N ASP A 123 9.28 4.37 -8.86
CA ASP A 123 10.43 4.95 -8.17
C ASP A 123 10.22 5.10 -6.66
N TYR A 124 9.00 5.43 -6.24
CA TYR A 124 8.64 5.59 -4.83
C TYR A 124 8.34 4.27 -4.10
N THR A 125 8.19 3.15 -4.82
CA THR A 125 7.89 1.87 -4.18
C THR A 125 9.15 1.33 -3.51
N ALA A 126 9.15 1.28 -2.18
CA ALA A 126 10.24 0.77 -1.36
C ALA A 126 10.03 -0.71 -0.99
N GLY A 127 8.79 -1.19 -0.99
CA GLY A 127 8.47 -2.59 -0.73
C GLY A 127 7.09 -2.99 -1.22
N ILE A 128 6.93 -4.26 -1.55
CA ILE A 128 5.63 -4.85 -1.90
C ILE A 128 5.60 -6.34 -1.53
N ARG A 129 4.63 -6.72 -0.71
CA ARG A 129 4.50 -8.08 -0.16
C ARG A 129 3.06 -8.53 -0.15
N GLN A 130 2.80 -9.80 -0.47
CA GLN A 130 1.51 -10.41 -0.21
C GLN A 130 1.20 -10.43 1.29
N VAL A 131 -0.04 -10.09 1.64
CA VAL A 131 -0.51 -10.23 3.02
C VAL A 131 -0.81 -11.71 3.26
N ARG A 132 -0.21 -12.29 4.29
CA ARG A 132 -0.45 -13.69 4.66
C ARG A 132 -1.84 -13.79 5.30
N LYS A 133 -2.60 -14.81 4.93
CA LYS A 133 -3.85 -15.15 5.61
C LYS A 133 -3.53 -15.47 7.08
N PRO A 134 -4.20 -14.85 8.06
CA PRO A 134 -3.97 -15.15 9.47
C PRO A 134 -4.16 -16.65 9.74
N ASP A 135 -3.14 -17.26 10.34
CA ASP A 135 -3.18 -18.65 10.80
C ASP A 135 -3.29 -18.64 12.34
N PRO A 136 -4.45 -18.99 12.91
CA PRO A 136 -4.62 -19.00 14.36
C PRO A 136 -3.72 -20.03 15.07
N CYS A 137 -3.20 -21.02 14.34
CA CYS A 137 -2.27 -22.01 14.86
C CYS A 137 -0.80 -21.59 14.72
N ARG A 138 -0.51 -20.53 13.96
CA ARG A 138 0.83 -19.96 13.77
C ARG A 138 0.77 -18.43 13.80
N PRO A 139 0.44 -17.83 14.95
CA PRO A 139 0.33 -16.37 15.05
C PRO A 139 1.68 -15.70 14.83
N GLU A 140 1.70 -14.60 14.07
CA GLU A 140 2.92 -13.80 13.80
C GLU A 140 3.47 -13.13 15.08
N VAL A 141 2.60 -12.86 16.06
CA VAL A 141 2.95 -12.30 17.36
C VAL A 141 2.50 -13.29 18.44
N VAL A 142 3.46 -13.84 19.18
CA VAL A 142 3.19 -14.72 20.32
C VAL A 142 3.44 -13.94 21.60
N PHE A 143 2.38 -13.67 22.37
CA PHE A 143 2.53 -13.15 23.72
C PHE A 143 2.86 -14.31 24.67
N PRO A 144 3.92 -14.21 25.50
CA PRO A 144 4.26 -15.24 26.47
C PRO A 144 3.05 -15.62 27.32
N GLY A 145 2.78 -16.93 27.42
CA GLY A 145 1.68 -17.46 28.26
C GLY A 145 0.29 -17.42 27.62
N THR A 146 0.12 -16.93 26.39
CA THR A 146 -1.17 -17.05 25.67
C THR A 146 -1.27 -18.44 25.04
N PRO A 147 -2.21 -19.30 25.47
CA PRO A 147 -2.33 -20.64 24.93
C PRO A 147 -2.87 -20.59 23.49
N LEU A 148 -2.34 -21.45 22.62
CA LEU A 148 -2.91 -21.65 21.29
C LEU A 148 -4.34 -22.23 21.40
N PRO A 149 -5.20 -21.95 20.40
CA PRO A 149 -6.51 -22.58 20.30
C PRO A 149 -6.42 -24.12 20.39
N PRO A 150 -7.38 -24.82 21.04
CA PRO A 150 -7.32 -26.26 21.26
C PRO A 150 -7.08 -27.10 20.00
N GLU A 151 -7.68 -26.69 18.88
CA GLU A 151 -7.54 -27.30 17.56
C GLU A 151 -6.10 -27.27 17.01
N CYS A 152 -5.27 -26.34 17.50
CA CYS A 152 -3.88 -26.17 17.10
C CYS A 152 -2.88 -27.01 17.92
N ARG A 153 -3.36 -27.76 18.92
CA ARG A 153 -2.51 -28.52 19.86
C ARG A 153 -2.14 -29.92 19.39
N THR A 154 -2.58 -30.35 18.21
CA THR A 154 -2.31 -31.69 17.68
C THR A 154 -1.24 -31.66 16.60
N GLY A 155 -0.02 -32.09 16.97
CA GLY A 155 1.13 -32.15 16.08
C GLY A 155 2.46 -32.23 16.84
N THR A 156 2.60 -33.24 17.69
CA THR A 156 3.91 -33.72 18.20
C THR A 156 4.21 -35.06 17.55
#